data_AF-A0A816ISZ4-F1
#
_entry.id   AF-A0A816ISZ4-F1
#
_cell.length_a   1.000
_cell.length_b   1.000
_cell.length_c   1.000
_cell.angle_alpha   90.00
_cell.angle_beta   90.00
_cell.angle_gamma   90.00
#
_symmetry.space_group_name_H-M   'P 1'
#
loop_
_entity.id
_entity.type
_entity.pdbx_description
1 polymer ?
#
loop_
_entity_poly.entity_id
_entity_poly.type
_entity_poly.pdbx_seq_one_letter_code
_entity_poly.pdbx_strand_id
1 'polypeptide(L)'
;MENVLNPDENGDRVYHQSSIDPNDNSTSETPVSLTMSMDSFVYPRTCSESTSGFSDQIDETSSSCSEPSPSDWPVLTESKSSKCLTTGLELQTNEIREAQEISEPELETMKERFAKLLLGEDMSGSGKGVCTAVTISNAITNLYATVFGQNLRLEPLETEKRALWKREMNCLLSVCDYIVEFIPRCQSLSNGTTVEVMESRPRADIYINLPALRKLDSMLMVHHLIIQRLIHKNYESKDLLLLMIFVFLFLKQEVLDGFQDTEFWYAEEGSLSMKSARSATGSFRKVIVQRKEEKWWLPVPLVPPEGLSDKARKQLKNKRESTNQIHKAAMAINSSILSEMEIPESYMATLPKCGKSSVGDSIYRYMSGSGRFFPEKLLDCLNIASEHEAVQLADRVEASMYTWRRKACLSNSKNSWNMVKDLMSTTERTDKNYVMAERAETLLFCLKQRYPELSQTSLDICKIQYNKDVGKAVLESYSRVLEGLAFNIVAWIDDVLYVDKTMSGSE
;
A
#
# COMPACT_ATOMS: atom_id res chain seq x y z
N MET A 1 -48.26 58.63 0.08
CA MET A 1 -49.72 58.50 0.24
C MET A 1 -49.99 57.02 0.39
N GLU A 2 -49.86 56.50 1.60
CA GLU A 2 -50.88 56.47 2.67
C GLU A 2 -51.87 55.30 2.51
N ASN A 3 -52.03 54.62 3.65
CA ASN A 3 -53.24 53.98 4.18
C ASN A 3 -53.36 52.45 4.00
N VAL A 4 -53.19 51.65 5.08
CA VAL A 4 -54.01 51.52 6.33
C VAL A 4 -55.25 50.68 5.99
N LEU A 5 -55.24 49.38 6.35
CA LEU A 5 -55.80 48.78 7.58
C LEU A 5 -57.33 48.87 7.64
N ASN A 6 -57.97 47.72 7.93
CA ASN A 6 -59.06 47.65 8.91
C ASN A 6 -59.28 46.19 9.39
N PRO A 7 -59.91 46.03 10.57
CA PRO A 7 -59.64 44.96 11.53
C PRO A 7 -60.93 44.20 11.93
N ASP A 8 -61.00 43.75 13.20
CA ASP A 8 -62.14 43.18 13.95
C ASP A 8 -62.24 41.65 13.91
N GLU A 9 -62.52 40.92 15.00
CA GLU A 9 -62.99 41.27 16.34
C GLU A 9 -62.92 40.02 17.25
N ASN A 10 -62.90 40.26 18.58
CA ASN A 10 -63.49 39.47 19.68
C ASN A 10 -63.09 37.98 19.89
N GLY A 11 -62.93 37.48 21.11
CA GLY A 11 -63.17 38.05 22.43
C GLY A 11 -63.13 36.98 23.53
N ASP A 12 -62.88 37.47 24.74
CA ASP A 12 -63.41 37.03 26.04
C ASP A 12 -62.92 35.77 26.80
N ARG A 13 -62.38 36.10 27.99
CA ARG A 13 -62.68 35.60 29.36
C ARG A 13 -62.01 34.35 29.92
N VAL A 14 -61.77 34.25 31.24
CA VAL A 14 -61.46 35.12 32.42
C VAL A 14 -61.20 34.09 33.58
N TYR A 15 -60.49 34.50 34.66
CA TYR A 15 -60.34 33.94 36.03
C TYR A 15 -59.06 33.10 36.30
N HIS A 16 -58.03 33.62 37.00
CA HIS A 16 -57.84 33.77 38.47
C HIS A 16 -57.75 32.41 39.21
N GLN A 17 -56.81 32.07 40.09
CA GLN A 17 -55.73 32.80 40.78
C GLN A 17 -54.95 31.83 41.71
N SER A 18 -53.61 31.99 41.79
CA SER A 18 -52.68 31.75 42.93
C SER A 18 -52.63 30.38 43.62
N SER A 19 -51.52 29.83 44.12
CA SER A 19 -50.16 30.33 44.44
C SER A 19 -49.41 29.19 45.12
N ILE A 20 -48.06 29.20 45.01
CA ILE A 20 -47.04 28.98 46.06
C ILE A 20 -45.82 28.32 45.41
N ASP A 21 -44.82 29.14 45.11
CA ASP A 21 -43.40 28.75 45.13
C ASP A 21 -42.88 28.95 46.58
N PRO A 22 -41.78 28.29 46.97
CA PRO A 22 -40.52 29.05 46.89
C PRO A 22 -39.27 28.21 46.56
N ASN A 23 -38.30 28.94 46.01
CA ASN A 23 -36.85 28.72 45.99
C ASN A 23 -36.31 27.61 45.05
N ASP A 24 -35.29 27.84 44.22
CA ASP A 24 -34.29 28.91 44.20
C ASP A 24 -33.93 29.36 42.76
N ASN A 25 -33.86 30.69 42.64
CA ASN A 25 -33.06 31.55 41.76
C ASN A 25 -32.38 30.94 40.52
N SER A 26 -32.86 31.26 39.32
CA SER A 26 -32.65 32.53 38.56
C SER A 26 -31.43 32.42 37.63
N THR A 27 -31.69 32.19 36.32
CA THR A 27 -31.69 33.19 35.22
C THR A 27 -30.28 33.69 34.88
N SER A 28 -29.83 33.83 33.64
CA SER A 28 -30.51 33.90 32.35
C SER A 28 -29.43 33.99 31.25
N GLU A 29 -29.81 33.52 30.07
CA GLU A 29 -29.57 34.20 28.78
C GLU A 29 -28.14 34.31 28.18
N THR A 30 -27.96 33.43 27.17
CA THR A 30 -27.52 33.73 25.78
C THR A 30 -26.05 34.10 25.48
N PRO A 31 -25.59 33.96 24.22
CA PRO A 31 -24.61 32.94 23.84
C PRO A 31 -23.29 33.53 23.35
N VAL A 32 -22.16 32.88 23.64
CA VAL A 32 -20.88 33.24 23.00
C VAL A 32 -20.05 31.98 22.70
N SER A 33 -19.99 31.68 21.40
CA SER A 33 -18.89 31.16 20.59
C SER A 33 -17.66 30.58 21.30
N LEU A 34 -17.17 29.42 20.86
CA LEU A 34 -15.75 29.15 20.56
C LEU A 34 -15.58 27.86 19.73
N THR A 35 -15.30 28.08 18.45
CA THR A 35 -14.24 27.46 17.63
C THR A 35 -14.24 25.95 17.35
N MET A 36 -14.52 25.66 16.07
CA MET A 36 -14.24 24.42 15.33
C MET A 36 -12.74 24.05 15.36
N SER A 37 -12.44 22.76 15.53
CA SER A 37 -11.20 22.16 15.02
C SER A 37 -11.59 21.27 13.84
N MET A 38 -11.23 21.72 12.64
CA MET A 38 -11.44 21.04 11.37
C MET A 38 -10.07 20.55 10.89
N ASP A 39 -9.88 19.23 10.86
CA ASP A 39 -8.76 18.50 10.25
C ASP A 39 -9.27 17.06 10.02
N SER A 40 -8.99 16.31 8.96
CA SER A 40 -8.42 16.52 7.63
C SER A 40 -8.73 15.20 6.88
N PHE A 41 -9.19 15.27 5.64
CA PHE A 41 -9.58 14.11 4.82
C PHE A 41 -8.41 13.55 3.99
N VAL A 42 -8.44 12.22 3.78
CA VAL A 42 -7.71 11.36 2.80
C VAL A 42 -6.33 10.79 3.22
N TYR A 43 -6.34 9.60 3.84
CA TYR A 43 -6.13 8.26 3.25
C TYR A 43 -6.82 7.25 4.20
N PRO A 44 -7.37 6.10 3.74
CA PRO A 44 -8.14 5.22 4.62
C PRO A 44 -7.21 4.59 5.66
N ARG A 45 -7.27 5.09 6.89
CA ARG A 45 -6.80 4.36 8.05
C ARG A 45 -7.76 3.19 8.26
N THR A 46 -7.26 1.96 8.22
CA THR A 46 -7.90 0.84 8.89
C THR A 46 -7.86 1.12 10.40
N CYS A 47 -8.86 1.82 10.90
CA CYS A 47 -9.15 1.90 12.33
C CYS A 47 -10.31 0.95 12.62
N SER A 48 -10.02 -0.09 13.40
CA SER A 48 -11.01 -0.95 14.02
C SER A 48 -11.87 -0.12 14.97
N GLU A 49 -13.14 0.06 14.64
CA GLU A 49 -14.14 0.60 15.57
C GLU A 49 -14.83 -0.55 16.29
N SER A 50 -14.80 -0.46 17.62
CA SER A 50 -15.31 -1.41 18.59
C SER A 50 -16.83 -1.55 18.51
N THR A 51 -17.34 -2.66 17.97
CA THR A 51 -18.72 -3.09 18.23
C THR A 51 -18.73 -4.08 19.38
N SER A 52 -18.88 -3.53 20.59
CA SER A 52 -19.38 -4.26 21.75
C SER A 52 -20.88 -4.52 21.59
N GLY A 53 -21.30 -5.77 21.78
CA GLY A 53 -22.68 -6.13 22.07
C GLY A 53 -23.29 -7.10 21.05
N PHE A 54 -23.09 -8.39 21.26
CA PHE A 54 -24.19 -9.34 21.47
C PHE A 54 -23.60 -10.63 22.05
N SER A 55 -23.95 -10.87 23.32
CA SER A 55 -23.66 -12.09 24.05
C SER A 55 -24.67 -13.14 23.64
N ASP A 56 -24.23 -14.35 23.30
CA ASP A 56 -25.05 -15.56 23.45
C ASP A 56 -24.18 -16.70 23.97
N GLN A 57 -24.67 -17.25 25.08
CA GLN A 57 -24.12 -18.39 25.82
C GLN A 57 -24.24 -19.66 24.98
N ILE A 58 -23.18 -20.47 24.94
CA ILE A 58 -23.32 -21.89 24.60
C ILE A 58 -22.42 -22.69 25.54
N ASP A 59 -23.04 -23.66 26.19
CA ASP A 59 -22.57 -24.45 27.32
C ASP A 59 -21.26 -25.21 27.10
N GLU A 60 -20.44 -25.16 28.14
CA GLU A 60 -19.40 -26.13 28.48
C GLU A 60 -20.03 -27.52 28.71
N THR A 61 -19.69 -28.53 27.91
CA THR A 61 -19.46 -29.87 28.46
C THR A 61 -18.63 -30.78 27.53
N SER A 62 -17.48 -31.20 28.09
CA SER A 62 -16.76 -32.45 27.87
C SER A 62 -16.05 -32.72 26.53
N SER A 63 -14.72 -32.55 26.54
CA SER A 63 -13.79 -33.63 26.15
C SER A 63 -12.36 -33.25 26.56
N SER A 64 -12.02 -33.57 27.81
CA SER A 64 -10.64 -33.57 28.30
C SER A 64 -9.86 -34.76 27.71
N CYS A 65 -8.78 -34.48 26.99
CA CYS A 65 -7.66 -35.42 26.83
C CYS A 65 -6.36 -34.65 27.05
N SER A 66 -5.85 -34.78 28.28
CA SER A 66 -4.52 -34.37 28.68
C SER A 66 -3.52 -35.45 28.26
N GLU A 67 -2.51 -35.10 27.46
CA GLU A 67 -1.22 -35.78 27.49
C GLU A 67 -0.09 -34.73 27.52
N PRO A 68 0.82 -34.78 28.51
CA PRO A 68 1.94 -33.86 28.63
C PRO A 68 3.08 -34.28 27.68
N SER A 69 3.57 -33.33 26.87
CA SER A 69 4.83 -33.53 26.13
C SER A 69 6.02 -33.46 27.09
N PRO A 70 7.03 -34.36 26.98
CA PRO A 70 8.15 -34.42 27.91
C PRO A 70 9.15 -33.29 27.62
N SER A 71 9.32 -32.42 28.61
CA SER A 71 10.37 -31.42 28.69
C SER A 71 11.64 -32.05 29.26
N ASP A 72 12.59 -32.41 28.40
CA ASP A 72 13.96 -32.75 28.80
C ASP A 72 14.96 -32.19 27.79
N TRP A 73 15.39 -30.94 28.00
CA TRP A 73 16.62 -30.42 27.43
C TRP A 73 17.64 -30.28 28.58
N PRO A 74 18.84 -30.87 28.47
CA PRO A 74 19.83 -30.73 29.53
C PRO A 74 20.38 -29.30 29.54
N VAL A 75 20.33 -28.67 30.72
CA VAL A 75 21.05 -27.44 31.02
C VAL A 75 22.55 -27.75 30.98
N LEU A 76 23.24 -27.25 29.95
CA LEU A 76 24.70 -27.19 29.93
C LEU A 76 25.14 -25.80 30.36
N THR A 77 25.83 -25.76 31.49
CA THR A 77 26.51 -24.61 32.04
C THR A 77 27.62 -24.12 31.11
N GLU A 78 27.82 -22.80 31.12
CA GLU A 78 28.84 -22.09 30.36
C GLU A 78 30.23 -22.74 30.48
N SER A 79 30.82 -23.07 29.34
CA SER A 79 32.27 -23.18 29.23
C SER A 79 32.74 -22.71 27.85
N LYS A 80 33.83 -21.95 27.91
CA LYS A 80 34.42 -21.14 26.84
C LYS A 80 34.91 -22.01 25.68
N SER A 81 34.87 -21.40 24.48
CA SER A 81 35.62 -21.81 23.28
C SER A 81 35.19 -23.13 22.63
N SER A 82 34.38 -23.04 21.57
CA SER A 82 34.28 -24.09 20.57
C SER A 82 34.04 -23.46 19.19
N LYS A 83 35.10 -23.47 18.35
CA LYS A 83 35.00 -23.14 16.93
C LYS A 83 34.21 -24.23 16.24
N CYS A 84 33.00 -23.91 15.76
CA CYS A 84 32.24 -24.80 14.89
C CYS A 84 32.80 -24.70 13.47
N LEU A 85 33.27 -25.83 12.95
CA LEU A 85 33.81 -26.00 11.60
C LEU A 85 32.67 -26.05 10.59
N THR A 86 32.43 -24.94 9.89
CA THR A 86 31.70 -24.95 8.62
C THR A 86 32.67 -25.31 7.50
N THR A 87 32.55 -26.53 6.97
CA THR A 87 33.19 -26.93 5.72
C THR A 87 32.11 -27.03 4.64
N GLY A 88 32.29 -26.30 3.54
CA GLY A 88 31.61 -26.59 2.26
C GLY A 88 30.56 -25.59 1.76
N LEU A 89 30.93 -24.32 1.57
CA LEU A 89 30.35 -23.45 0.54
C LEU A 89 31.42 -22.42 0.13
N GLU A 90 32.43 -22.90 -0.61
CA GLU A 90 33.40 -22.03 -1.26
C GLU A 90 32.81 -21.48 -2.57
N LEU A 91 32.27 -20.26 -2.47
CA LEU A 91 32.29 -19.29 -3.55
C LEU A 91 32.86 -17.98 -2.99
N GLN A 92 34.19 -17.87 -3.10
CA GLN A 92 35.01 -16.65 -2.97
C GLN A 92 34.74 -15.75 -1.74
N THR A 93 35.08 -16.25 -0.56
CA THR A 93 35.46 -15.40 0.58
C THR A 93 36.91 -14.97 0.45
N ASN A 94 37.17 -13.93 -0.35
CA ASN A 94 38.39 -13.14 -0.26
C ASN A 94 38.00 -11.66 -0.28
N GLU A 95 37.50 -11.19 0.86
CA GLU A 95 37.64 -9.81 1.32
C GLU A 95 37.37 -9.85 2.82
N ILE A 96 38.37 -9.42 3.59
CA ILE A 96 38.34 -9.32 5.05
C ILE A 96 37.07 -8.52 5.41
N ARG A 97 36.09 -9.20 6.03
CA ARG A 97 34.99 -8.51 6.72
C ARG A 97 35.64 -7.74 7.86
N GLU A 98 35.88 -6.46 7.66
CA GLU A 98 35.79 -5.50 8.77
C GLU A 98 34.38 -5.68 9.33
N ALA A 99 34.25 -6.49 10.38
CA ALA A 99 33.09 -6.45 11.25
C ALA A 99 33.13 -5.05 11.87
N GLN A 100 32.45 -4.11 11.24
CA GLN A 100 32.16 -2.84 11.86
C GLN A 100 31.41 -3.17 13.14
N GLU A 101 32.05 -2.98 14.29
CA GLU A 101 31.45 -3.22 15.60
C GLU A 101 30.15 -2.43 15.64
N ILE A 102 29.01 -3.13 15.61
CA ILE A 102 27.71 -2.53 15.82
C ILE A 102 27.77 -1.92 17.21
N SER A 103 27.55 -0.61 17.31
CA SER A 103 27.61 0.05 18.61
C SER A 103 26.52 -0.52 19.54
N GLU A 104 26.81 -0.67 20.83
CA GLU A 104 25.85 -1.13 21.83
C GLU A 104 24.45 -0.44 21.75
N PRO A 105 24.34 0.89 21.54
CA PRO A 105 23.04 1.53 21.35
C PRO A 105 22.33 1.09 20.07
N GLU A 106 23.04 0.86 18.97
CA GLU A 106 22.43 0.34 17.73
C GLU A 106 21.88 -1.07 17.92
N LEU A 107 22.62 -1.93 18.64
CA LEU A 107 22.16 -3.28 18.96
C LEU A 107 20.90 -3.27 19.82
N GLU A 108 20.83 -2.40 20.84
CA GLU A 108 19.63 -2.28 21.67
C GLU A 108 18.42 -1.77 20.88
N THR A 109 18.60 -0.79 19.99
CA THR A 109 17.49 -0.36 19.11
C THR A 109 17.01 -1.48 18.18
N MET A 110 17.92 -2.34 17.72
CA MET A 110 17.57 -3.50 16.89
C MET A 110 16.79 -4.55 17.69
N LYS A 111 17.21 -4.85 18.93
CA LYS A 111 16.50 -5.75 19.85
C LYS A 111 15.09 -5.26 20.15
N GLU A 112 14.94 -3.97 20.48
CA GLU A 112 13.63 -3.38 20.77
C GLU A 112 12.68 -3.53 19.57
N ARG A 113 13.17 -3.32 18.35
CA ARG A 113 12.37 -3.47 17.13
C ARG A 113 11.94 -4.90 16.89
N PHE A 114 12.88 -5.85 16.92
CA PHE A 114 12.53 -7.26 16.74
C PHE A 114 11.61 -7.76 17.85
N ALA A 115 11.76 -7.30 19.09
CA ALA A 115 10.83 -7.60 20.17
C ALA A 115 9.40 -7.10 19.86
N LYS A 116 9.25 -5.86 19.37
CA LYS A 116 7.93 -5.33 18.95
C LYS A 116 7.34 -6.12 17.78
N LEU A 117 8.17 -6.54 16.81
CA LEU A 117 7.73 -7.40 15.71
C LEU A 117 7.23 -8.77 16.21
N LEU A 118 7.95 -9.37 17.17
CA LEU A 118 7.60 -10.67 17.75
C LEU A 118 6.34 -10.61 18.63
N LEU A 119 6.06 -9.47 19.26
CA LEU A 119 4.84 -9.23 20.02
C LEU A 119 3.60 -9.05 19.13
N GLY A 120 3.77 -8.90 17.81
CA GLY A 120 2.64 -8.79 16.89
C GLY A 120 1.77 -7.56 17.15
N GLU A 121 2.37 -6.42 17.53
CA GLU A 121 1.70 -5.18 17.97
C GLU A 121 0.94 -5.28 19.30
N ASP A 122 0.89 -6.47 19.92
CA ASP A 122 0.32 -6.67 21.26
C ASP A 122 1.37 -6.48 22.36
N MET A 123 1.52 -5.22 22.79
CA MET A 123 2.46 -4.85 23.86
C MET A 123 2.07 -5.40 25.25
N SER A 124 0.90 -6.02 25.41
CA SER A 124 0.52 -6.68 26.66
C SER A 124 1.15 -8.06 26.85
N GLY A 125 1.68 -8.65 25.77
CA GLY A 125 2.21 -10.02 25.78
C GLY A 125 1.15 -11.12 25.82
N SER A 126 -0.13 -10.78 25.57
CA SER A 126 -1.24 -11.74 25.63
C SER A 126 -1.30 -12.70 24.43
N GLY A 127 -0.49 -12.45 23.39
CA GLY A 127 -0.45 -13.25 22.16
C GLY A 127 -1.68 -13.05 21.27
N LYS A 128 -2.49 -12.02 21.52
CA LYS A 128 -3.68 -11.66 20.73
C LYS A 128 -3.38 -10.67 19.60
N GLY A 129 -2.09 -10.45 19.31
CA GLY A 129 -1.62 -9.57 18.26
C GLY A 129 -1.86 -10.12 16.85
N VAL A 130 -1.39 -9.36 15.87
CA VAL A 130 -1.39 -9.76 14.45
C VAL A 130 -0.22 -10.72 14.16
N CYS A 131 -0.32 -11.48 13.07
CA CYS A 131 0.76 -12.40 12.69
C CYS A 131 2.00 -11.66 12.20
N THR A 132 3.17 -12.31 12.27
CA THR A 132 4.48 -11.72 11.89
C THR A 132 4.51 -11.10 10.49
N ALA A 133 3.82 -11.70 9.53
CA ALA A 133 3.72 -11.17 8.17
C ALA A 133 3.05 -9.79 8.16
N VAL A 134 1.93 -9.63 8.86
CA VAL A 134 1.23 -8.35 9.00
C VAL A 134 2.07 -7.35 9.78
N THR A 135 2.71 -7.77 10.87
CA THR A 135 3.56 -6.88 11.68
C THR A 135 4.74 -6.32 10.88
N ILE A 136 5.36 -7.13 10.01
CA ILE A 136 6.43 -6.66 9.12
C ILE A 136 5.89 -5.69 8.06
N SER A 137 4.73 -5.98 7.46
CA SER A 137 4.07 -5.06 6.50
C SER A 137 3.76 -3.70 7.14
N ASN A 138 3.24 -3.70 8.37
CA ASN A 138 2.97 -2.50 9.14
C ASN A 138 4.26 -1.77 9.51
N ALA A 139 5.32 -2.48 9.91
CA ALA A 139 6.61 -1.87 10.24
C ALA A 139 7.24 -1.16 9.03
N ILE A 140 7.19 -1.77 7.82
CA ILE A 140 7.65 -1.13 6.58
C ILE A 140 6.83 0.12 6.27
N THR A 141 5.50 0.03 6.41
CA THR A 141 4.59 1.17 6.16
C THR A 141 4.82 2.32 7.15
N ASN A 142 5.03 2.01 8.44
CA ASN A 142 5.30 2.99 9.49
C ASN A 142 6.68 3.64 9.33
N LEU A 143 7.69 2.87 8.92
CA LEU A 143 9.00 3.40 8.57
C LEU A 143 8.90 4.39 7.43
N TYR A 144 8.15 4.05 6.37
CA TYR A 144 7.90 4.95 5.25
C TYR A 144 7.24 6.25 5.71
N ALA A 145 6.17 6.17 6.51
CA ALA A 145 5.51 7.36 7.05
C ALA A 145 6.46 8.22 7.90
N THR A 146 7.34 7.59 8.68
CA THR A 146 8.32 8.28 9.53
C THR A 146 9.38 9.01 8.70
N VAL A 147 9.90 8.38 7.65
CA VAL A 147 11.00 8.92 6.83
C VAL A 147 10.49 9.97 5.84
N PHE A 148 9.33 9.74 5.23
CA PHE A 148 8.85 10.52 4.08
C PHE A 148 7.59 11.33 4.36
N GLY A 149 6.85 11.05 5.43
CA GLY A 149 5.53 11.67 5.65
C GLY A 149 5.57 13.20 5.79
N GLN A 150 6.71 13.76 6.20
CA GLN A 150 6.92 15.21 6.30
C GLN A 150 7.68 15.79 5.09
N ASN A 151 8.28 14.94 4.25
CA ASN A 151 9.06 15.35 3.10
C ASN A 151 8.14 15.54 1.88
N LEU A 152 7.35 16.60 1.92
CA LEU A 152 6.31 16.91 0.92
C LEU A 152 6.81 17.85 -0.20
N ARG A 153 8.11 17.87 -0.44
CA ARG A 153 8.81 18.80 -1.34
C ARG A 153 9.79 18.04 -2.24
N LEU A 154 10.03 18.59 -3.43
CA LEU A 154 11.09 18.14 -4.33
C LEU A 154 12.43 18.69 -3.85
N GLU A 155 12.99 18.04 -2.83
CA GLU A 155 14.29 18.35 -2.26
C GLU A 155 15.04 17.06 -1.89
N PRO A 156 16.38 17.09 -1.81
CA PRO A 156 17.16 15.95 -1.36
C PRO A 156 16.75 15.52 0.04
N LEU A 157 16.62 14.20 0.25
CA LEU A 157 16.34 13.69 1.58
C LEU A 157 17.54 13.92 2.51
N GLU A 158 17.26 14.47 3.69
CA GLU A 158 18.24 14.67 4.76
C GLU A 158 19.08 13.40 5.00
N THR A 159 20.38 13.59 5.23
CA THR A 159 21.33 12.48 5.38
C THR A 159 20.95 11.54 6.52
N GLU A 160 20.39 12.07 7.61
CA GLU A 160 19.92 11.29 8.75
C GLU A 160 18.71 10.42 8.41
N LYS A 161 17.68 11.00 7.75
CA LYS A 161 16.49 10.26 7.30
C LYS A 161 16.85 9.17 6.29
N ARG A 162 17.80 9.45 5.40
CA ARG A 162 18.32 8.47 4.44
C ARG A 162 19.06 7.33 5.13
N ALA A 163 19.91 7.65 6.10
CA ALA A 163 20.61 6.64 6.90
C ALA A 163 19.64 5.79 7.71
N LEU A 164 18.61 6.42 8.29
CA LEU A 164 17.51 5.75 8.98
C LEU A 164 16.80 4.77 8.05
N TRP A 165 16.27 5.24 6.91
CA TRP A 165 15.61 4.38 5.91
C TRP A 165 16.47 3.18 5.54
N LYS A 166 17.73 3.41 5.18
CA LYS A 166 18.66 2.35 4.76
C LYS A 166 18.88 1.32 5.88
N ARG A 167 19.20 1.77 7.10
CA ARG A 167 19.50 0.88 8.22
C ARG A 167 18.26 0.04 8.59
N GLU A 168 17.11 0.70 8.69
CA GLU A 168 15.87 0.10 9.14
C GLU A 168 15.26 -0.84 8.10
N MET A 169 15.25 -0.43 6.83
CA MET A 169 14.78 -1.28 5.74
C MET A 169 15.67 -2.51 5.60
N ASN A 170 17.00 -2.38 5.69
CA ASN A 170 17.90 -3.54 5.67
C ASN A 170 17.61 -4.52 6.81
N CYS A 171 17.27 -4.01 8.00
CA CYS A 171 16.87 -4.84 9.14
C CYS A 171 15.58 -5.62 8.83
N LEU A 172 14.54 -4.95 8.33
CA LEU A 172 13.26 -5.57 7.98
C LEU A 172 13.37 -6.58 6.82
N LEU A 173 14.24 -6.29 5.83
CA LEU A 173 14.47 -7.16 4.68
C LEU A 173 15.35 -8.37 4.99
N SER A 174 16.07 -8.38 6.11
CA SER A 174 17.00 -9.47 6.47
C SER A 174 16.29 -10.83 6.62
N VAL A 175 15.00 -10.84 6.96
CA VAL A 175 14.19 -12.06 7.06
C VAL A 175 14.14 -12.83 5.73
N CYS A 176 14.20 -12.13 4.59
CA CYS A 176 14.16 -12.75 3.27
C CYS A 176 15.37 -13.62 2.96
N ASP A 177 16.52 -13.35 3.58
CA ASP A 177 17.74 -14.15 3.39
C ASP A 177 17.59 -15.57 3.96
N TYR A 178 16.60 -15.77 4.85
CA TYR A 178 16.30 -17.05 5.51
C TYR A 178 15.08 -17.76 4.91
N ILE A 179 14.40 -17.16 3.93
CA ILE A 179 13.24 -17.78 3.26
C ILE A 179 13.75 -18.56 2.04
N VAL A 180 13.83 -19.88 2.20
CA VAL A 180 14.42 -20.79 1.22
C VAL A 180 13.46 -21.88 0.76
N GLU A 181 13.66 -22.34 -0.46
CA GLU A 181 13.13 -23.60 -0.98
C GLU A 181 14.22 -24.68 -0.88
N PHE A 182 13.82 -25.90 -0.53
CA PHE A 182 14.70 -27.05 -0.53
C PHE A 182 14.57 -27.79 -1.87
N ILE A 183 15.67 -27.88 -2.60
CA ILE A 183 15.75 -28.59 -3.88
C ILE A 183 16.63 -29.84 -3.75
N PRO A 184 16.20 -31.00 -4.29
CA PRO A 184 17.03 -32.19 -4.32
C PRO A 184 18.17 -32.01 -5.32
N ARG A 185 19.39 -32.39 -4.93
CA ARG A 185 20.58 -32.34 -5.78
C ARG A 185 21.44 -33.59 -5.60
N CYS A 186 21.81 -34.21 -6.72
CA CYS A 186 22.81 -35.27 -6.72
C CYS A 186 24.21 -34.67 -6.59
N GLN A 187 24.92 -35.02 -5.50
CA GLN A 187 26.31 -34.67 -5.28
C GLN A 187 27.17 -35.92 -5.43
N SER A 188 28.26 -35.83 -6.21
CA SER A 188 29.24 -36.92 -6.32
C SER A 188 30.33 -36.72 -5.26
N LEU A 189 30.49 -37.69 -4.37
CA LEU A 189 31.56 -37.72 -3.38
C LEU A 189 32.90 -38.10 -4.04
N SER A 190 34.01 -37.78 -3.36
CA SER A 190 35.37 -38.05 -3.86
C SER A 190 35.67 -39.54 -4.10
N ASN A 191 34.87 -40.44 -3.54
CA ASN A 191 34.94 -41.89 -3.74
C ASN A 191 34.10 -42.41 -4.93
N GLY A 192 33.48 -41.52 -5.71
CA GLY A 192 32.64 -41.88 -6.86
C GLY A 192 31.18 -42.24 -6.52
N THR A 193 30.81 -42.24 -5.24
CA THR A 193 29.42 -42.47 -4.81
C THR A 193 28.59 -41.21 -5.03
N THR A 194 27.46 -41.35 -5.71
CA THR A 194 26.46 -40.29 -5.85
C THR A 194 25.50 -40.32 -4.66
N VAL A 195 25.37 -39.22 -3.94
CA VAL A 195 24.42 -39.04 -2.84
C VAL A 195 23.45 -37.93 -3.20
N GLU A 196 22.17 -38.15 -2.97
CA GLU A 196 21.15 -37.12 -3.08
C GLU A 196 21.12 -36.30 -1.79
N VAL A 197 21.36 -34.99 -1.91
CA VAL A 197 21.42 -34.04 -0.81
C VAL A 197 20.38 -32.94 -1.07
N MET A 198 19.72 -32.49 -0.02
CA MET A 198 18.84 -31.31 -0.10
C MET A 198 19.71 -30.04 -0.05
N GLU A 199 19.62 -29.22 -1.08
CA GLU A 199 20.25 -27.90 -1.13
C GLU A 199 19.19 -26.82 -0.87
N SER A 200 19.54 -25.80 -0.10
CA SER A 200 18.69 -24.63 0.11
C SER A 200 19.00 -23.55 -0.94
N ARG A 201 17.95 -22.97 -1.53
CA ARG A 201 18.04 -21.79 -2.39
C ARG A 201 17.03 -20.74 -1.95
N PRO A 202 17.27 -19.43 -2.14
CA PRO A 202 16.25 -18.42 -1.91
C PRO A 202 14.97 -18.74 -2.69
N ARG A 203 13.81 -18.50 -2.08
CA ARG A 203 12.51 -18.71 -2.73
C ARG A 203 12.41 -17.89 -4.03
N ALA A 204 11.78 -18.44 -5.06
CA ALA A 204 11.87 -17.88 -6.42
C ALA A 204 11.34 -16.44 -6.54
N ASP A 205 10.21 -16.15 -5.87
CA ASP A 205 9.61 -14.81 -5.81
C ASP A 205 10.54 -13.78 -5.16
N ILE A 206 11.22 -14.14 -4.08
CA ILE A 206 12.19 -13.30 -3.37
C ILE A 206 13.43 -13.09 -4.22
N TYR A 207 13.97 -14.16 -4.80
CA TYR A 207 15.18 -14.12 -5.63
C TYR A 207 15.05 -13.13 -6.80
N ILE A 208 13.86 -13.04 -7.40
CA ILE A 208 13.58 -12.16 -8.53
C ILE A 208 13.21 -10.75 -8.05
N ASN A 209 12.23 -10.63 -7.16
CA ASN A 209 11.60 -9.35 -6.87
C ASN A 209 12.41 -8.50 -5.87
N LEU A 210 13.07 -9.11 -4.88
CA LEU A 210 13.78 -8.34 -3.85
C LEU A 210 14.94 -7.50 -4.42
N PRO A 211 15.81 -8.03 -5.31
CA PRO A 211 16.83 -7.21 -5.96
C PRO A 211 16.25 -6.11 -6.84
N ALA A 212 15.12 -6.37 -7.53
CA ALA A 212 14.43 -5.39 -8.36
C ALA A 212 13.90 -4.23 -7.50
N LEU A 213 13.25 -4.52 -6.37
CA LEU A 213 12.75 -3.48 -5.46
C LEU A 213 13.88 -2.65 -4.85
N ARG A 214 14.99 -3.29 -4.42
CA ARG A 214 16.19 -2.56 -3.96
C ARG A 214 16.77 -1.64 -5.02
N LYS A 215 16.67 -2.03 -6.30
CA LYS A 215 17.09 -1.20 -7.42
C LYS A 215 16.18 0.02 -7.60
N LEU A 216 14.86 -0.17 -7.53
CA LEU A 216 13.88 0.93 -7.60
C LEU A 216 14.07 1.91 -6.43
N ASP A 217 14.24 1.41 -5.21
CA ASP A 217 14.56 2.20 -4.01
C ASP A 217 15.82 3.05 -4.25
N SER A 218 16.90 2.42 -4.70
CA SER A 218 18.15 3.13 -5.00
C SER A 218 18.00 4.23 -6.05
N MET A 219 17.11 4.04 -7.04
CA MET A 219 16.81 5.05 -8.06
C MET A 219 16.00 6.23 -7.51
N LEU A 220 15.13 6.01 -6.52
CA LEU A 220 14.35 7.06 -5.85
C LEU A 220 15.19 7.84 -4.83
N MET A 221 15.99 7.13 -4.04
CA MET A 221 16.60 7.59 -2.78
C MET A 221 18.07 8.00 -2.85
N VAL A 222 18.73 7.65 -3.95
CA VAL A 222 20.19 7.68 -4.12
C VAL A 222 20.94 6.60 -3.36
N HIS A 223 21.70 5.82 -4.13
CA HIS A 223 22.85 5.09 -3.62
C HIS A 223 24.13 5.54 -4.34
N HIS A 224 24.90 6.42 -3.69
CA HIS A 224 26.21 6.90 -4.16
C HIS A 224 27.29 5.79 -4.29
N LEU A 225 27.02 4.50 -4.04
CA LEU A 225 28.09 3.48 -4.00
C LEU A 225 28.09 2.44 -5.13
N ILE A 226 27.23 2.56 -6.15
CA ILE A 226 27.25 1.59 -7.27
C ILE A 226 28.36 1.92 -8.29
N ILE A 227 28.68 3.20 -8.50
CA ILE A 227 29.70 3.58 -9.49
C ILE A 227 31.12 3.21 -9.04
N GLN A 228 31.45 3.28 -7.75
CA GLN A 228 32.80 2.89 -7.28
C GLN A 228 33.03 1.37 -7.26
N ARG A 229 32.01 0.54 -7.01
CA ARG A 229 32.16 -0.93 -6.98
C ARG A 229 32.11 -1.58 -8.36
N LEU A 230 31.39 -1.01 -9.33
CA LEU A 230 31.30 -1.55 -10.69
C LEU A 230 32.51 -1.18 -11.57
N ILE A 231 33.21 -0.10 -11.28
CA ILE A 231 34.45 0.26 -12.01
C ILE A 231 35.62 -0.67 -11.61
N HIS A 232 35.57 -1.29 -10.42
CA HIS A 232 36.69 -2.11 -9.94
C HIS A 232 36.64 -3.59 -10.36
N LYS A 233 35.47 -4.13 -10.73
CA LYS A 233 35.36 -5.52 -11.19
C LYS A 233 35.35 -5.60 -12.71
N ASN A 234 36.54 -5.71 -13.28
CA ASN A 234 36.78 -6.09 -14.68
C ASN A 234 36.01 -7.37 -15.02
N TYR A 235 35.07 -7.33 -15.97
CA TYR A 235 34.42 -8.51 -16.53
C TYR A 235 34.34 -8.41 -18.06
N GLU A 236 34.98 -9.38 -18.72
CA GLU A 236 35.12 -9.48 -20.17
C GLU A 236 33.88 -10.13 -20.83
N SER A 237 32.82 -9.37 -21.05
CA SER A 237 31.82 -9.75 -22.06
C SER A 237 31.16 -8.53 -22.70
N LYS A 238 31.10 -8.52 -24.04
CA LYS A 238 30.55 -7.41 -24.84
C LYS A 238 29.02 -7.28 -24.70
N ASP A 239 28.31 -8.35 -24.39
CA ASP A 239 26.86 -8.33 -24.16
C ASP A 239 26.49 -7.72 -22.80
N LEU A 240 27.37 -7.87 -21.81
CA LEU A 240 27.28 -7.18 -20.53
C LEU A 240 27.62 -5.69 -20.65
N LEU A 241 28.44 -5.28 -21.61
CA LEU A 241 28.74 -3.86 -21.83
C LEU A 241 27.50 -3.09 -22.29
N LEU A 242 26.66 -3.68 -23.14
CA LEU A 242 25.42 -3.04 -23.58
C LEU A 242 24.39 -2.98 -22.45
N LEU A 243 24.26 -4.04 -21.65
CA LEU A 243 23.43 -4.04 -20.44
C LEU A 243 23.97 -3.07 -19.39
N MET A 244 25.30 -2.96 -19.23
CA MET A 244 25.94 -1.99 -18.34
C MET A 244 25.78 -0.58 -18.86
N ILE A 245 25.86 -0.32 -20.17
CA ILE A 245 25.57 0.99 -20.76
C ILE A 245 24.08 1.32 -20.59
N PHE A 246 23.17 0.35 -20.77
CA PHE A 246 21.74 0.54 -20.53
C PHE A 246 21.47 0.84 -19.05
N VAL A 247 22.07 0.07 -18.15
CA VAL A 247 21.99 0.25 -16.70
C VAL A 247 22.67 1.55 -16.27
N PHE A 248 23.74 1.99 -16.92
CA PHE A 248 24.49 3.23 -16.61
C PHE A 248 23.78 4.48 -17.16
N LEU A 249 23.12 4.38 -18.32
CA LEU A 249 22.23 5.40 -18.86
C LEU A 249 20.93 5.51 -18.04
N PHE A 250 20.43 4.38 -17.53
CA PHE A 250 19.25 4.32 -16.65
C PHE A 250 19.57 4.73 -15.20
N LEU A 251 20.83 4.56 -14.75
CA LEU A 251 21.31 4.92 -13.41
C LEU A 251 21.61 6.41 -13.22
N LYS A 252 21.66 7.20 -14.30
CA LYS A 252 21.96 8.63 -14.20
C LYS A 252 20.75 9.48 -13.78
N GLN A 253 19.62 8.85 -13.47
CA GLN A 253 18.41 9.54 -13.05
C GLN A 253 18.18 9.38 -11.55
N GLU A 254 18.88 10.21 -10.80
CA GLU A 254 18.67 10.40 -9.37
C GLU A 254 17.54 11.41 -9.18
N VAL A 255 16.42 10.95 -8.64
CA VAL A 255 15.22 11.78 -8.63
C VAL A 255 15.34 12.87 -7.56
N LEU A 256 15.41 12.50 -6.28
CA LEU A 256 15.39 13.45 -5.16
C LEU A 256 16.69 14.26 -5.02
N ASP A 257 17.86 13.63 -5.07
CA ASP A 257 19.14 14.37 -4.91
C ASP A 257 19.42 15.32 -6.06
N GLY A 258 18.82 15.10 -7.22
CA GLY A 258 18.95 16.02 -8.34
C GLY A 258 18.26 17.38 -8.11
N PHE A 259 17.59 17.60 -6.98
CA PHE A 259 16.88 18.85 -6.64
C PHE A 259 17.66 19.77 -5.68
N GLN A 260 18.99 19.72 -5.67
CA GLN A 260 19.82 20.63 -4.85
C GLN A 260 19.81 22.08 -5.37
N ASP A 261 19.89 22.26 -6.69
CA ASP A 261 19.95 23.57 -7.34
C ASP A 261 18.74 23.76 -8.27
N THR A 262 17.57 24.05 -7.70
CA THR A 262 16.32 24.24 -8.45
C THR A 262 16.04 25.71 -8.74
N GLU A 263 15.50 25.99 -9.92
CA GLU A 263 15.00 27.33 -10.28
C GLU A 263 13.64 27.65 -9.63
N PHE A 264 12.99 26.64 -9.03
CA PHE A 264 11.75 26.76 -8.27
C PHE A 264 12.01 26.62 -6.76
N TRP A 265 11.11 27.15 -5.94
CA TRP A 265 11.15 27.06 -4.47
C TRP A 265 9.74 26.89 -3.90
N TYR A 266 9.61 26.66 -2.60
CA TYR A 266 8.32 26.51 -1.93
C TYR A 266 8.00 27.73 -1.06
N ALA A 267 6.73 28.11 -0.97
CA ALA A 267 6.28 29.17 -0.07
C ALA A 267 6.51 28.77 1.40
N GLU A 268 6.99 29.71 2.23
CA GLU A 268 7.16 29.48 3.66
C GLU A 268 5.80 29.37 4.39
N GLU A 269 5.72 28.40 5.28
CA GLU A 269 4.54 28.03 6.06
C GLU A 269 4.29 29.10 7.13
N GLY A 270 3.62 30.18 6.73
CA GLY A 270 3.33 31.34 7.58
C GLY A 270 2.82 32.57 6.84
N SER A 271 3.05 32.69 5.52
CA SER A 271 2.60 33.86 4.75
C SER A 271 1.14 33.78 4.25
N LEU A 272 0.44 32.68 4.52
CA LEU A 272 -0.95 32.46 4.10
C LEU A 272 -1.95 32.54 5.27
N SER A 273 -1.59 33.20 6.38
CA SER A 273 -2.59 33.63 7.34
C SER A 273 -3.54 34.59 6.65
N MET A 274 -4.77 34.10 6.42
CA MET A 274 -5.89 34.80 5.81
C MET A 274 -6.43 35.91 6.74
N LYS A 275 -5.58 36.78 7.28
CA LYS A 275 -5.96 37.95 8.09
C LYS A 275 -4.92 39.07 7.93
N SER A 276 -4.95 39.79 6.81
CA SER A 276 -4.82 41.26 6.80
C SER A 276 -4.95 41.77 5.36
N ALA A 277 -6.20 41.81 4.86
CA ALA A 277 -6.52 42.71 3.77
C ALA A 277 -6.74 44.10 4.36
N ARG A 278 -5.67 44.89 4.45
CA ARG A 278 -5.64 46.37 4.31
C ARG A 278 -4.24 46.88 4.67
N SER A 279 -3.61 47.55 3.70
CA SER A 279 -2.40 48.36 3.84
C SER A 279 -1.05 47.67 3.65
N ALA A 280 -0.67 47.44 2.40
CA ALA A 280 0.64 47.86 1.88
C ALA A 280 0.62 47.77 0.35
N THR A 281 0.82 48.91 -0.30
CA THR A 281 1.03 49.07 -1.73
C THR A 281 2.31 48.35 -2.15
N GLY A 282 2.16 47.18 -2.77
CA GLY A 282 3.24 46.41 -3.38
C GLY A 282 2.65 45.31 -4.25
N SER A 283 2.79 45.45 -5.56
CA SER A 283 2.20 44.58 -6.59
C SER A 283 2.77 43.15 -6.53
N PHE A 284 2.24 42.30 -5.66
CA PHE A 284 2.34 40.85 -5.82
C PHE A 284 1.04 40.37 -6.45
N ARG A 285 1.10 40.02 -7.75
CA ARG A 285 0.02 39.31 -8.41
C ARG A 285 -0.24 38.05 -7.59
N LYS A 286 -1.44 37.98 -7.05
CA LYS A 286 -1.98 36.88 -6.27
C LYS A 286 -1.90 35.62 -7.13
N VAL A 287 -0.85 34.82 -6.96
CA VAL A 287 -0.75 33.48 -7.55
C VAL A 287 -1.70 32.59 -6.77
N ILE A 288 -2.99 32.72 -7.04
CA ILE A 288 -3.95 31.69 -6.66
C ILE A 288 -3.70 30.57 -7.65
N VAL A 289 -2.79 29.65 -7.30
CA VAL A 289 -2.83 28.31 -7.85
C VAL A 289 -4.25 27.84 -7.60
N GLN A 290 -5.07 27.67 -8.66
CA GLN A 290 -6.32 26.95 -8.57
C GLN A 290 -5.99 25.51 -8.19
N ARG A 291 -5.78 25.28 -6.90
CA ARG A 291 -5.72 23.95 -6.32
C ARG A 291 -7.13 23.37 -6.41
N LYS A 292 -7.25 22.07 -6.69
CA LYS A 292 -8.36 21.32 -6.11
C LYS A 292 -8.31 21.60 -4.60
N GLU A 293 -9.38 22.13 -4.01
CA GLU A 293 -9.46 22.57 -2.60
C GLU A 293 -9.06 21.47 -1.59
N GLU A 294 -8.94 20.23 -2.06
CA GLU A 294 -8.67 19.01 -1.32
C GLU A 294 -7.25 18.86 -0.74
N LYS A 295 -6.24 19.68 -1.09
CA LYS A 295 -4.84 19.48 -0.66
C LYS A 295 -4.19 20.73 -0.04
N TRP A 296 -4.86 21.34 0.93
CA TRP A 296 -4.43 22.61 1.54
C TRP A 296 -3.11 22.49 2.33
N TRP A 297 -2.79 21.31 2.87
CA TRP A 297 -1.58 21.05 3.66
C TRP A 297 -0.29 20.87 2.85
N LEU A 298 -0.37 20.79 1.51
CA LEU A 298 0.83 20.67 0.68
C LEU A 298 1.54 22.03 0.52
N PRO A 299 2.89 22.09 0.56
CA PRO A 299 3.66 23.28 0.22
C PRO A 299 3.33 23.79 -1.20
N VAL A 300 3.28 25.11 -1.39
CA VAL A 300 3.00 25.72 -2.71
C VAL A 300 4.31 25.89 -3.47
N PRO A 301 4.49 25.26 -4.65
CA PRO A 301 5.65 25.54 -5.49
C PRO A 301 5.52 26.92 -6.17
N LEU A 302 6.64 27.61 -6.26
CA LEU A 302 6.81 28.93 -6.86
C LEU A 302 7.94 28.85 -7.90
N VAL A 303 7.77 29.58 -9.00
CA VAL A 303 8.73 29.67 -10.11
C VAL A 303 9.06 31.14 -10.38
N PRO A 304 10.16 31.45 -11.09
CA PRO A 304 10.48 32.82 -11.47
C PRO A 304 9.36 33.48 -12.28
N PRO A 305 9.20 34.81 -12.26
CA PRO A 305 8.16 35.51 -13.03
C PRO A 305 8.19 35.25 -14.53
N GLU A 306 9.37 34.94 -15.09
CA GLU A 306 9.56 34.59 -16.51
C GLU A 306 9.35 33.09 -16.80
N GLY A 307 9.02 32.30 -15.78
CA GLY A 307 8.97 30.84 -15.85
C GLY A 307 10.33 30.17 -15.65
N LEU A 308 10.35 28.85 -15.76
CA LEU A 308 11.57 28.04 -15.72
C LEU A 308 12.35 28.17 -17.04
N SER A 309 13.67 28.07 -16.96
CA SER A 309 14.52 27.95 -18.14
C SER A 309 14.17 26.68 -18.94
N ASP A 310 14.37 26.70 -20.26
CA ASP A 310 14.14 25.52 -21.11
C ASP A 310 14.97 24.31 -20.65
N LYS A 311 16.17 24.56 -20.10
CA LYS A 311 17.04 23.52 -19.55
C LYS A 311 16.41 22.89 -18.30
N ALA A 312 16.01 23.69 -17.32
CA ALA A 312 15.38 23.20 -16.10
C ALA A 312 14.05 22.49 -16.38
N ARG A 313 13.22 23.06 -17.25
CA ARG A 313 11.96 22.45 -17.72
C ARG A 313 12.20 21.09 -18.37
N LYS A 314 13.19 20.98 -19.25
CA LYS A 314 13.55 19.70 -19.90
C LYS A 314 14.07 18.68 -18.89
N GLN A 315 14.91 19.09 -17.94
CA GLN A 315 15.40 18.21 -16.88
C GLN A 315 14.26 17.70 -16.00
N LEU A 316 13.32 18.58 -15.65
CA LEU A 316 12.17 18.24 -14.82
C LEU A 316 11.23 17.23 -15.52
N LYS A 317 10.96 17.43 -16.81
CA LYS A 317 10.21 16.46 -17.64
C LYS A 317 10.90 15.10 -17.74
N ASN A 318 12.24 15.08 -17.90
CA ASN A 318 12.98 13.83 -17.95
C ASN A 318 12.91 13.08 -16.60
N LYS A 319 13.04 13.79 -15.48
CA LYS A 319 12.87 13.20 -14.13
C LYS A 319 11.46 12.64 -13.95
N ARG A 320 10.43 13.40 -14.33
CA ARG A 320 9.04 12.94 -14.29
C ARG A 320 8.86 11.60 -15.01
N GLU A 321 9.34 11.49 -16.24
CA GLU A 321 9.17 10.26 -17.03
C GLU A 321 9.93 9.07 -16.41
N SER A 322 11.15 9.30 -15.94
CA SER A 322 11.91 8.25 -15.25
C SER A 322 11.23 7.80 -13.95
N THR A 323 10.72 8.74 -13.13
CA THR A 323 10.00 8.41 -11.89
C THR A 323 8.69 7.67 -12.20
N ASN A 324 8.00 8.04 -13.27
CA ASN A 324 6.81 7.34 -13.73
C ASN A 324 7.11 5.89 -14.15
N GLN A 325 8.28 5.63 -14.74
CA GLN A 325 8.72 4.26 -15.04
C GLN A 325 9.00 3.46 -13.76
N ILE A 326 9.58 4.09 -12.73
CA ILE A 326 9.76 3.46 -11.41
C ILE A 326 8.40 3.14 -10.78
N HIS A 327 7.46 4.10 -10.80
CA HIS A 327 6.11 3.91 -10.29
C HIS A 327 5.41 2.72 -10.97
N LYS A 328 5.44 2.65 -12.31
CA LYS A 328 4.87 1.53 -13.08
C LYS A 328 5.52 0.19 -12.74
N ALA A 329 6.84 0.16 -12.56
CA ALA A 329 7.57 -1.06 -12.20
C ALA A 329 7.21 -1.54 -10.79
N ALA A 330 7.15 -0.62 -9.81
CA ALA A 330 6.75 -0.94 -8.44
C ALA A 330 5.30 -1.46 -8.38
N MET A 331 4.37 -0.77 -9.06
CA MET A 331 2.97 -1.16 -9.17
C MET A 331 2.80 -2.54 -9.83
N ALA A 332 3.59 -2.86 -10.86
CA ALA A 332 3.55 -4.17 -11.52
C ALA A 332 4.04 -5.30 -10.60
N ILE A 333 5.11 -5.06 -9.84
CA ILE A 333 5.59 -6.03 -8.83
C ILE A 333 4.51 -6.21 -7.75
N ASN A 334 3.96 -5.12 -7.21
CA ASN A 334 2.93 -5.17 -6.17
C ASN A 334 1.70 -5.98 -6.64
N SER A 335 1.21 -5.68 -7.85
CA SER A 335 0.08 -6.39 -8.46
C SER A 335 0.36 -7.88 -8.67
N SER A 336 1.58 -8.24 -9.10
CA SER A 336 1.99 -9.64 -9.25
C SER A 336 1.95 -10.38 -7.92
N ILE A 337 2.53 -9.80 -6.86
CA ILE A 337 2.56 -10.42 -5.52
C ILE A 337 1.15 -10.57 -4.94
N LEU A 338 0.30 -9.53 -5.05
CA LEU A 338 -1.10 -9.61 -4.63
C LEU A 338 -1.86 -10.69 -5.37
N SER A 339 -1.59 -10.91 -6.67
CA SER A 339 -2.24 -11.97 -7.44
C SER A 339 -1.88 -13.38 -6.94
N GLU A 340 -0.66 -13.56 -6.44
CA GLU A 340 -0.15 -14.82 -5.89
C GLU A 340 -0.51 -15.04 -4.41
N MET A 341 -0.94 -14.01 -3.68
CA MET A 341 -1.40 -14.16 -2.30
C MET A 341 -2.67 -15.01 -2.22
N GLU A 342 -2.71 -15.90 -1.23
CA GLU A 342 -3.87 -16.76 -0.98
C GLU A 342 -5.11 -15.93 -0.62
N ILE A 343 -6.27 -16.39 -1.08
CA ILE A 343 -7.53 -15.73 -0.78
C ILE A 343 -8.05 -16.25 0.57
N PRO A 344 -8.29 -15.37 1.56
CA PRO A 344 -8.75 -15.80 2.86
C PRO A 344 -10.11 -16.50 2.81
N GLU A 345 -10.28 -17.56 3.62
CA GLU A 345 -11.57 -18.25 3.75
C GLU A 345 -12.67 -17.31 4.28
N SER A 346 -12.32 -16.35 5.14
CA SER A 346 -13.22 -15.31 5.64
C SER A 346 -13.83 -14.49 4.50
N TYR A 347 -13.04 -14.09 3.51
CA TYR A 347 -13.53 -13.42 2.30
C TYR A 347 -14.44 -14.34 1.48
N MET A 348 -14.05 -15.59 1.27
CA MET A 348 -14.88 -16.56 0.54
C MET A 348 -16.23 -16.81 1.23
N ALA A 349 -16.28 -16.73 2.56
CA ALA A 349 -17.50 -16.89 3.35
C ALA A 349 -18.47 -15.69 3.21
N THR A 350 -17.97 -14.47 2.99
CA THR A 350 -18.81 -13.28 2.79
C THR A 350 -19.38 -13.17 1.38
N LEU A 351 -18.80 -13.89 0.40
CA LEU A 351 -19.26 -13.85 -0.99
C LEU A 351 -20.71 -14.31 -1.16
N PRO A 352 -21.52 -13.61 -1.97
CA PRO A 352 -22.92 -13.94 -2.13
C PRO A 352 -23.14 -15.31 -2.77
N LYS A 353 -24.36 -15.82 -2.61
CA LYS A 353 -24.76 -17.10 -3.20
C LYS A 353 -24.79 -17.07 -4.74
N CYS A 354 -24.86 -15.90 -5.38
CA CYS A 354 -24.94 -15.78 -6.83
C CYS A 354 -24.14 -14.57 -7.33
N GLY A 355 -23.18 -14.75 -8.24
CA GLY A 355 -22.37 -13.63 -8.76
C GLY A 355 -23.22 -12.54 -9.42
N LYS A 356 -24.37 -12.91 -10.00
CA LYS A 356 -25.34 -11.95 -10.54
C LYS A 356 -25.77 -10.87 -9.53
N SER A 357 -25.86 -11.18 -8.23
CA SER A 357 -26.28 -10.19 -7.23
C SER A 357 -25.22 -9.12 -6.98
N SER A 358 -23.93 -9.41 -7.19
CA SER A 358 -22.87 -8.41 -7.02
C SER A 358 -22.77 -7.50 -8.24
N VAL A 359 -22.65 -8.04 -9.46
CA VAL A 359 -22.54 -7.21 -10.68
C VAL A 359 -23.85 -6.55 -11.11
N GLY A 360 -25.00 -7.10 -10.69
CA GLY A 360 -26.32 -6.61 -11.07
C GLY A 360 -26.79 -7.08 -12.45
N ASP A 361 -28.08 -6.86 -12.74
CA ASP A 361 -28.76 -7.39 -13.93
C ASP A 361 -28.18 -6.92 -15.26
N SER A 362 -27.83 -5.63 -15.36
CA SER A 362 -27.35 -5.02 -16.61
C SER A 362 -26.01 -5.63 -17.05
N ILE A 363 -25.02 -5.62 -16.14
CA ILE A 363 -23.69 -6.17 -16.37
C ILE A 363 -23.78 -7.68 -16.59
N TYR A 364 -24.56 -8.40 -15.77
CA TYR A 364 -24.75 -9.84 -15.93
C TYR A 364 -25.31 -10.21 -17.31
N ARG A 365 -26.31 -9.47 -17.82
CA ARG A 365 -26.94 -9.74 -19.12
C ARG A 365 -25.94 -9.54 -20.26
N TYR A 366 -25.12 -8.49 -20.19
CA TYR A 366 -24.07 -8.25 -21.17
C TYR A 366 -22.99 -9.33 -21.12
N MET A 367 -22.51 -9.69 -19.91
CA MET A 367 -21.52 -10.75 -19.71
C MET A 367 -22.04 -12.14 -20.09
N SER A 368 -23.34 -12.40 -20.00
CA SER A 368 -23.95 -13.70 -20.34
C SER A 368 -24.28 -13.88 -21.82
N GLY A 369 -24.03 -12.87 -22.66
CA GLY A 369 -24.34 -12.95 -24.09
C GLY A 369 -23.59 -14.09 -24.80
N SER A 370 -24.24 -14.75 -25.76
CA SER A 370 -23.65 -15.89 -26.50
C SER A 370 -22.52 -15.50 -27.47
N GLY A 371 -22.35 -14.21 -27.77
CA GLY A 371 -21.31 -13.70 -28.67
C GLY A 371 -19.95 -13.47 -28.01
N ARG A 372 -19.01 -12.90 -28.80
CA ARG A 372 -17.73 -12.42 -28.29
C ARG A 372 -17.96 -11.34 -27.23
N PHE A 373 -17.23 -11.44 -26.12
CA PHE A 373 -17.30 -10.48 -25.03
C PHE A 373 -16.34 -9.31 -25.32
N PHE A 374 -16.87 -8.09 -25.27
CA PHE A 374 -16.09 -6.85 -25.45
C PHE A 374 -16.20 -6.03 -24.16
N PRO A 375 -15.24 -6.14 -23.23
CA PRO A 375 -15.28 -5.45 -21.94
C PRO A 375 -15.19 -3.93 -22.08
N GLU A 376 -14.44 -3.41 -23.05
CA GLU A 376 -14.27 -1.97 -23.28
C GLU A 376 -15.61 -1.32 -23.61
N LYS A 377 -16.40 -1.93 -24.49
CA LYS A 377 -17.74 -1.46 -24.84
C LYS A 377 -18.70 -1.46 -23.65
N LEU A 378 -18.56 -2.42 -22.74
CA LEU A 378 -19.33 -2.43 -21.50
C LEU A 378 -18.93 -1.26 -20.63
N LEU A 379 -17.63 -1.06 -20.42
CA LEU A 379 -17.10 0.05 -19.62
C LEU A 379 -17.49 1.41 -20.21
N ASP A 380 -17.56 1.56 -21.54
CA ASP A 380 -18.02 2.78 -22.23
C ASP A 380 -19.51 3.07 -21.97
N CYS A 381 -20.31 2.04 -21.71
CA CYS A 381 -21.73 2.16 -21.39
C CYS A 381 -21.98 2.38 -19.90
N LEU A 382 -20.97 2.20 -19.05
CA LEU A 382 -21.05 2.46 -17.62
C LEU A 382 -20.66 3.90 -17.34
N ASN A 383 -21.55 4.65 -16.70
CA ASN A 383 -21.23 6.00 -16.23
C ASN A 383 -20.39 5.91 -14.95
N ILE A 384 -19.08 5.77 -15.09
CA ILE A 384 -18.12 5.77 -13.99
C ILE A 384 -17.54 7.18 -13.89
N ALA A 385 -18.10 7.99 -12.99
CA ALA A 385 -17.78 9.41 -12.83
C ALA A 385 -16.63 9.65 -11.83
N SER A 386 -16.36 8.69 -10.94
CA SER A 386 -15.35 8.83 -9.89
C SER A 386 -14.51 7.57 -9.70
N GLU A 387 -13.32 7.74 -9.10
CA GLU A 387 -12.47 6.62 -8.70
C GLU A 387 -13.20 5.67 -7.74
N HIS A 388 -13.96 6.22 -6.78
CA HIS A 388 -14.76 5.44 -5.85
C HIS A 388 -15.80 4.53 -6.54
N GLU A 389 -16.43 4.99 -7.62
CA GLU A 389 -17.31 4.15 -8.43
C GLU A 389 -16.56 3.06 -9.19
N ALA A 390 -15.35 3.36 -9.66
CA ALA A 390 -14.47 2.38 -10.31
C ALA A 390 -14.06 1.27 -9.33
N VAL A 391 -13.67 1.61 -8.10
CA VAL A 391 -13.28 0.63 -7.06
C VAL A 391 -14.47 -0.25 -6.68
N GLN A 392 -15.64 0.35 -6.46
CA GLN A 392 -16.86 -0.42 -6.18
C GLN A 392 -17.25 -1.34 -7.33
N LEU A 393 -17.00 -0.96 -8.57
CA LEU A 393 -17.21 -1.85 -9.71
C LEU A 393 -16.20 -3.00 -9.69
N ALA A 394 -14.92 -2.73 -9.41
CA ALA A 394 -13.89 -3.76 -9.27
C ALA A 394 -14.26 -4.78 -8.19
N ASP A 395 -14.66 -4.33 -7.00
CA ASP A 395 -15.10 -5.18 -5.88
C ASP A 395 -16.28 -6.08 -6.28
N ARG A 396 -17.28 -5.52 -6.96
CA ARG A 396 -18.46 -6.28 -7.42
C ARG A 396 -18.10 -7.32 -8.47
N VAL A 397 -17.19 -6.99 -9.39
CA VAL A 397 -16.69 -7.89 -10.43
C VAL A 397 -15.84 -9.01 -9.81
N GLU A 398 -14.94 -8.70 -8.89
CA GLU A 398 -14.12 -9.67 -8.15
C GLU A 398 -14.98 -10.64 -7.34
N ALA A 399 -15.93 -10.12 -6.56
CA ALA A 399 -16.85 -10.94 -5.79
C ALA A 399 -17.65 -11.90 -6.69
N SER A 400 -18.07 -11.43 -7.88
CA SER A 400 -18.78 -12.27 -8.86
C SER A 400 -17.88 -13.34 -9.45
N MET A 401 -16.67 -12.95 -9.86
CA MET A 401 -15.66 -13.84 -10.42
C MET A 401 -15.39 -15.02 -9.48
N TYR A 402 -15.07 -14.74 -8.22
CA TYR A 402 -14.81 -15.80 -7.23
C TYR A 402 -16.06 -16.59 -6.87
N THR A 403 -17.24 -15.97 -6.87
CA THR A 403 -18.51 -16.70 -6.70
C THR A 403 -18.73 -17.72 -7.83
N TRP A 404 -18.43 -17.38 -9.08
CA TRP A 404 -18.54 -18.29 -10.22
C TRP A 404 -17.43 -19.35 -10.20
N ARG A 405 -16.18 -19.00 -9.90
CA ARG A 405 -15.07 -19.97 -9.72
C ARG A 405 -15.40 -21.00 -8.66
N ARG A 406 -15.87 -20.57 -7.47
CA ARG A 406 -16.31 -21.46 -6.39
C ARG A 406 -17.37 -22.45 -6.84
N LYS A 407 -18.36 -22.00 -7.62
CA LYS A 407 -19.43 -22.88 -8.15
C LYS A 407 -18.96 -23.84 -9.23
N ALA A 408 -17.98 -23.45 -10.04
CA ALA A 408 -17.38 -24.32 -11.04
C ALA A 408 -16.60 -25.48 -10.39
N CYS A 409 -15.97 -25.26 -9.22
CA CYS A 409 -15.23 -26.30 -8.50
C CYS A 409 -16.13 -27.26 -7.69
N LEU A 410 -17.24 -26.76 -7.13
CA LEU A 410 -18.17 -27.54 -6.28
C LEU A 410 -18.93 -28.67 -7.01
N SER A 411 -18.91 -28.72 -8.35
CA SER A 411 -19.57 -29.80 -9.10
C SER A 411 -18.81 -31.13 -9.10
N ASN A 412 -17.51 -31.12 -8.75
CA ASN A 412 -16.67 -32.33 -8.82
C ASN A 412 -16.74 -33.22 -7.56
N SER A 413 -17.43 -32.79 -6.49
CA SER A 413 -17.43 -33.48 -5.18
C SER A 413 -18.79 -34.00 -4.71
N LYS A 414 -19.80 -34.15 -5.59
CA LYS A 414 -21.13 -34.65 -5.20
C LYS A 414 -21.34 -36.14 -5.52
N ASN A 415 -21.73 -36.90 -4.49
CA ASN A 415 -21.90 -38.35 -4.46
C ASN A 415 -22.77 -38.95 -5.59
N SER A 416 -22.16 -39.93 -6.26
CA SER A 416 -22.56 -41.02 -7.17
C SER A 416 -24.02 -41.34 -7.55
N TRP A 417 -25.09 -40.91 -6.87
CA TRP A 417 -26.44 -41.43 -7.13
C TRP A 417 -27.42 -40.48 -7.84
N ASN A 418 -27.07 -39.20 -8.00
CA ASN A 418 -27.89 -38.22 -8.73
C ASN A 418 -27.36 -37.87 -10.14
N MET A 419 -26.30 -38.55 -10.61
CA MET A 419 -25.49 -38.09 -11.74
C MET A 419 -26.19 -38.16 -13.11
N VAL A 420 -27.03 -39.15 -13.40
CA VAL A 420 -27.39 -39.45 -14.81
C VAL A 420 -28.37 -38.45 -15.45
N LYS A 421 -29.26 -37.82 -14.66
CA LYS A 421 -30.24 -36.85 -15.17
C LYS A 421 -29.77 -35.40 -15.05
N ASP A 422 -28.89 -35.11 -14.08
CA ASP A 422 -28.31 -33.79 -13.86
C ASP A 422 -27.07 -33.54 -14.72
N LEU A 423 -26.34 -34.55 -15.20
CA LEU A 423 -25.10 -34.37 -15.97
C LEU A 423 -25.28 -33.50 -17.23
N MET A 424 -26.44 -33.58 -17.90
CA MET A 424 -26.69 -32.83 -19.13
C MET A 424 -27.00 -31.34 -18.87
N SER A 425 -27.64 -30.98 -17.75
CA SER A 425 -27.94 -29.59 -17.38
C SER A 425 -26.87 -28.94 -16.48
N THR A 426 -26.10 -29.75 -15.76
CA THR A 426 -25.01 -29.30 -14.89
C THR A 426 -23.73 -29.03 -15.66
N THR A 427 -23.43 -29.78 -16.73
CA THR A 427 -22.27 -29.51 -17.59
C THR A 427 -22.38 -28.13 -18.23
N GLU A 428 -23.52 -27.80 -18.87
CA GLU A 428 -23.75 -26.47 -19.45
C GLU A 428 -23.69 -25.34 -18.39
N ARG A 429 -24.16 -25.61 -17.16
CA ARG A 429 -24.13 -24.64 -16.07
C ARG A 429 -22.74 -24.43 -15.50
N THR A 430 -21.92 -25.48 -15.44
CA THR A 430 -20.52 -25.43 -15.00
C THR A 430 -19.67 -24.70 -16.04
N ASP A 431 -19.84 -25.02 -17.31
CA ASP A 431 -19.19 -24.32 -18.42
C ASP A 431 -19.58 -22.83 -18.44
N LYS A 432 -20.85 -22.53 -18.17
CA LYS A 432 -21.30 -21.13 -18.03
C LYS A 432 -20.63 -20.42 -16.86
N ASN A 433 -20.45 -21.06 -15.71
CA ASN A 433 -19.75 -20.43 -14.58
C ASN A 433 -18.27 -20.17 -14.89
N TYR A 434 -17.60 -21.10 -15.59
CA TYR A 434 -16.23 -20.91 -16.04
C TYR A 434 -16.11 -19.71 -17.00
N VAL A 435 -16.95 -19.67 -18.04
CA VAL A 435 -16.99 -18.57 -19.02
C VAL A 435 -17.32 -17.23 -18.34
N MET A 436 -18.25 -17.22 -17.38
CA MET A 436 -18.59 -16.00 -16.64
C MET A 436 -17.42 -15.52 -15.76
N ALA A 437 -16.68 -16.44 -15.13
CA ALA A 437 -15.50 -16.10 -14.35
C ALA A 437 -14.38 -15.54 -15.22
N GLU A 438 -14.09 -16.14 -16.38
CA GLU A 438 -13.09 -15.67 -17.33
C GLU A 438 -13.45 -14.29 -17.91
N ARG A 439 -14.74 -14.07 -18.23
CA ARG A 439 -15.24 -12.74 -18.66
C ARG A 439 -15.13 -11.70 -17.55
N ALA A 440 -15.36 -12.09 -16.29
CA ALA A 440 -15.19 -11.20 -15.14
C ALA A 440 -13.73 -10.79 -14.96
N GLU A 441 -12.80 -11.74 -15.10
CA GLU A 441 -11.36 -11.50 -15.05
C GLU A 441 -10.92 -10.54 -16.15
N THR A 442 -11.39 -10.77 -17.39
CA THR A 442 -11.09 -9.88 -18.52
C THR A 442 -11.67 -8.47 -18.29
N LEU A 443 -12.88 -8.37 -17.75
CA LEU A 443 -13.50 -7.07 -17.41
C LEU A 443 -12.71 -6.33 -16.33
N LEU A 444 -12.31 -7.04 -15.27
CA LEU A 444 -11.50 -6.47 -14.18
C LEU A 444 -10.15 -5.99 -14.70
N PHE A 445 -9.51 -6.76 -15.59
CA PHE A 445 -8.27 -6.37 -16.25
C PHE A 445 -8.42 -5.08 -17.05
N CYS A 446 -9.44 -4.98 -17.92
CA CYS A 446 -9.69 -3.76 -18.69
C CYS A 446 -10.06 -2.56 -17.80
N LEU A 447 -10.76 -2.80 -16.68
CA LEU A 447 -11.06 -1.76 -15.70
C LEU A 447 -9.77 -1.21 -15.07
N LYS A 448 -8.85 -2.08 -14.63
CA LYS A 448 -7.54 -1.67 -14.08
C LYS A 448 -6.66 -0.96 -15.12
N GLN A 449 -6.77 -1.30 -16.40
CA GLN A 449 -6.09 -0.55 -17.47
C GLN A 449 -6.67 0.85 -17.69
N ARG A 450 -7.99 1.02 -17.55
CA ARG A 450 -8.67 2.32 -17.68
C ARG A 450 -8.44 3.21 -16.47
N TYR A 451 -8.27 2.61 -15.29
CA TYR A 451 -7.99 3.30 -14.03
C TYR A 451 -6.69 2.74 -13.41
N PRO A 452 -5.51 3.17 -13.88
CA PRO A 452 -4.24 2.66 -13.38
C PRO A 452 -3.97 3.00 -11.91
N GLU A 453 -4.52 4.11 -11.43
CA GLU A 453 -4.38 4.60 -10.05
C GLU A 453 -5.53 4.14 -9.15
N LEU A 454 -6.14 3.00 -9.47
CA LEU A 454 -7.26 2.48 -8.70
C LEU A 454 -6.78 2.11 -7.29
N SER A 455 -7.44 2.65 -6.27
CA SER A 455 -7.24 2.21 -4.88
C SER A 455 -7.39 0.69 -4.73
N GLN A 456 -6.70 0.12 -3.73
CA GLN A 456 -6.75 -1.31 -3.42
C GLN A 456 -8.19 -1.80 -3.26
N THR A 457 -8.49 -2.97 -3.82
CA THR A 457 -9.82 -3.56 -3.69
C THR A 457 -10.05 -4.13 -2.29
N SER A 458 -11.30 -4.40 -1.93
CA SER A 458 -11.65 -5.07 -0.69
C SER A 458 -10.97 -6.44 -0.56
N LEU A 459 -10.77 -7.15 -1.69
CA LEU A 459 -10.04 -8.42 -1.71
C LEU A 459 -8.55 -8.20 -1.46
N ASP A 460 -7.92 -7.19 -2.08
CA ASP A 460 -6.51 -6.87 -1.86
C ASP A 460 -6.25 -6.56 -0.38
N ILE A 461 -7.12 -5.75 0.25
CA ILE A 461 -7.06 -5.44 1.68
C ILE A 461 -7.17 -6.72 2.53
N CYS A 462 -8.13 -7.60 2.21
CA CYS A 462 -8.28 -8.87 2.90
C CYS A 462 -7.05 -9.78 2.75
N LYS A 463 -6.47 -9.87 1.54
CA LYS A 463 -5.24 -10.64 1.30
C LYS A 463 -4.11 -10.13 2.18
N ILE A 464 -3.89 -8.82 2.25
CA ILE A 464 -2.84 -8.23 3.08
C ILE A 464 -3.10 -8.51 4.57
N GLN A 465 -4.33 -8.31 5.04
CA GLN A 465 -4.70 -8.44 6.45
C GLN A 465 -4.57 -9.87 6.98
N TYR A 466 -4.89 -10.87 6.17
CA TYR A 466 -4.90 -12.28 6.57
C TYR A 466 -3.72 -13.09 6.02
N ASN A 467 -2.80 -12.45 5.28
CA ASN A 467 -1.60 -13.10 4.77
C ASN A 467 -0.70 -13.60 5.91
N LYS A 468 -0.24 -14.84 5.79
CA LYS A 468 0.70 -15.47 6.74
C LYS A 468 2.11 -15.65 6.16
N ASP A 469 2.30 -15.37 4.88
CA ASP A 469 3.58 -15.50 4.20
C ASP A 469 4.42 -14.23 4.41
N VAL A 470 5.47 -14.35 5.23
CA VAL A 470 6.38 -13.23 5.55
C VAL A 470 7.08 -12.69 4.30
N GLY A 471 7.50 -13.56 3.38
CA GLY A 471 8.19 -13.12 2.15
C GLY A 471 7.26 -12.30 1.26
N LYS A 472 6.01 -12.74 1.08
CA LYS A 472 5.01 -11.98 0.32
C LYS A 472 4.62 -10.68 1.03
N ALA A 473 4.54 -10.66 2.36
CA ALA A 473 4.29 -9.42 3.11
C ALA A 473 5.40 -8.39 2.90
N VAL A 474 6.67 -8.83 2.93
CA VAL A 474 7.81 -7.95 2.64
C VAL A 474 7.73 -7.41 1.20
N LEU A 475 7.53 -8.30 0.21
CA LEU A 475 7.51 -7.89 -1.20
C LEU A 475 6.32 -6.96 -1.51
N GLU A 476 5.12 -7.25 -1.00
CA GLU A 476 3.93 -6.41 -1.14
C GLU A 476 4.14 -5.05 -0.49
N SER A 477 4.48 -5.01 0.79
CA SER A 477 4.58 -3.74 1.53
C SER A 477 5.72 -2.86 1.01
N TYR A 478 6.86 -3.45 0.65
CA TYR A 478 7.99 -2.71 0.10
C TYR A 478 7.67 -2.14 -1.29
N SER A 479 7.06 -2.94 -2.17
CA SER A 479 6.62 -2.43 -3.49
C SER A 479 5.58 -1.33 -3.37
N ARG A 480 4.60 -1.47 -2.46
CA ARG A 480 3.56 -0.46 -2.20
C ARG A 480 4.13 0.88 -1.71
N VAL A 481 5.08 0.88 -0.78
CA VAL A 481 5.68 2.14 -0.29
C VAL A 481 6.55 2.82 -1.35
N LEU A 482 7.27 2.05 -2.19
CA LEU A 482 8.04 2.60 -3.31
C LEU A 482 7.13 3.16 -4.42
N GLU A 483 6.04 2.46 -4.71
CA GLU A 483 5.00 2.91 -5.64
C GLU A 483 4.43 4.27 -5.20
N GLY A 484 4.03 4.38 -3.93
CA GLY A 484 3.49 5.61 -3.36
C GLY A 484 4.49 6.77 -3.35
N LEU A 485 5.76 6.50 -3.05
CA LEU A 485 6.82 7.51 -3.12
C LEU A 485 7.00 8.04 -4.55
N ALA A 486 7.11 7.13 -5.53
CA ALA A 486 7.28 7.49 -6.92
C ALA A 486 6.08 8.29 -7.46
N PHE A 487 4.86 7.87 -7.11
CA PHE A 487 3.63 8.60 -7.43
C PHE A 487 3.65 10.03 -6.89
N ASN A 488 3.97 10.20 -5.60
CA ASN A 488 4.04 11.52 -4.98
C ASN A 488 5.07 12.43 -5.65
N ILE A 489 6.25 11.90 -5.99
CA ILE A 489 7.27 12.69 -6.68
C ILE A 489 6.82 13.11 -8.08
N VAL A 490 6.16 12.23 -8.84
CA VAL A 490 5.57 12.59 -10.13
C VAL A 490 4.54 13.71 -9.96
N ALA A 491 3.66 13.59 -8.96
CA ALA A 491 2.64 14.59 -8.67
C ALA A 491 3.26 15.96 -8.31
N TRP A 492 4.29 15.99 -7.46
CA TRP A 492 4.98 17.25 -7.12
C TRP A 492 5.69 17.87 -8.32
N ILE A 493 6.25 17.05 -9.23
CA ILE A 493 6.83 17.56 -10.47
C ILE A 493 5.75 18.18 -11.36
N ASP A 494 4.59 17.52 -11.47
CA ASP A 494 3.46 18.02 -12.24
C ASP A 494 2.91 19.33 -11.67
N ASP A 495 2.89 19.50 -10.35
CA ASP A 495 2.51 20.77 -9.70
C ASP A 495 3.46 21.91 -10.09
N VAL A 496 4.78 21.68 -10.10
CA VAL A 496 5.77 22.69 -10.52
C VAL A 496 5.60 23.04 -12.00
N LEU A 497 5.46 22.02 -12.86
CA LEU A 497 5.26 22.22 -14.31
C LEU A 497 3.95 22.94 -14.62
N TYR A 498 2.91 22.70 -13.82
CA TYR A 498 1.63 23.41 -13.92
C TYR A 498 1.82 24.91 -13.61
N VAL A 499 2.48 25.24 -12.50
CA VAL A 499 2.75 26.64 -12.13
C VAL A 499 3.60 27.34 -13.20
N ASP A 500 4.64 26.68 -13.72
CA ASP A 500 5.47 27.18 -14.84
C ASP A 500 4.64 27.49 -16.10
N LYS A 501 3.69 26.61 -16.45
CA LYS A 501 2.78 26.85 -17.59
C LYS A 501 1.89 28.08 -17.35
N THR A 502 1.37 28.26 -16.13
CA THR A 502 0.51 29.42 -15.81
C THR A 502 1.26 30.75 -15.83
N MET A 503 2.56 30.77 -15.51
CA MET A 503 3.38 32.00 -15.52
C MET A 503 3.84 32.40 -16.92
N SER A 504 4.15 31.44 -17.77
CA SER A 504 4.68 31.68 -19.12
C SER A 504 3.63 32.13 -20.14
N GLY A 505 2.36 32.36 -19.73
CA GLY A 505 1.29 32.88 -20.59
C GLY A 505 0.99 32.05 -21.84
N SER A 506 1.46 30.80 -21.86
CA SER A 506 1.36 29.88 -22.99
C SER A 506 0.10 29.02 -22.81
N GLU A 507 -1.06 29.57 -23.17
CA GLU A 507 -2.29 28.77 -23.36
C GLU A 507 -2.15 27.80 -24.53
#